data_AF-A0A1R0GL74-F1
#
_entry.id   AF-A0A1R0GL74-F1
#
_cell.length_a   1.000
_cell.length_b   1.000
_cell.length_c   1.000
_cell.angle_alpha   90.00
_cell.angle_beta   90.00
_cell.angle_gamma   90.00
#
_symmetry.space_group_name_H-M   'P 1'
#
loop_
_entity.id
_entity.type
_entity.pdbx_description
1 polymer ?
#
loop_
_entity_poly.entity_id
_entity_poly.type
_entity_poly.pdbx_seq_one_letter_code
_entity_poly.pdbx_strand_id
1 'polypeptide(L)'
;MGLVMFSMFAAVSMQIVSVFGAIFLALMGFLFTKKVSEFTESIHDPDDPIAVGRACYSAAIIYAVMFLFCSCQVYANKRQARNQLSL
;
A
#
# COMPACT_ATOMS: atom_id res chain seq x y z
N MET A 1 15.82 15.61 -13.79
CA MET A 1 16.56 14.39 -13.37
C MET A 1 16.58 14.18 -11.85
N GLY A 2 15.81 14.90 -11.03
CA GLY A 2 15.87 14.79 -9.56
C GLY A 2 14.98 13.72 -8.91
N LEU A 3 14.07 13.05 -9.64
CA LEU A 3 13.12 12.09 -9.04
C LEU A 3 13.70 10.67 -8.79
N VAL A 4 14.91 10.38 -9.27
CA VAL A 4 15.55 9.04 -9.15
C VAL A 4 16.49 8.93 -7.93
N MET A 5 16.37 9.83 -6.95
CA MET A 5 17.35 10.01 -5.88
C MET A 5 17.23 9.01 -4.71
N PHE A 6 16.24 8.11 -4.69
CA PHE A 6 16.19 7.03 -3.70
C PHE A 6 16.93 5.79 -4.20
N SER A 7 17.76 5.20 -3.32
CA SER A 7 18.48 3.96 -3.60
C SER A 7 17.52 2.86 -4.10
N MET A 8 17.92 2.10 -5.13
CA MET A 8 17.14 0.98 -5.72
C MET A 8 16.56 0.06 -4.63
N PHE A 9 17.35 -0.20 -3.59
CA PHE A 9 16.97 -1.06 -2.47
C PHE A 9 15.85 -0.45 -1.60
N ALA A 10 15.89 0.85 -1.35
CA ALA A 10 14.86 1.56 -0.60
C ALA A 10 13.54 1.62 -1.37
N ALA A 11 13.59 1.82 -2.69
CA ALA A 11 12.40 1.85 -3.53
C ALA A 11 11.68 0.48 -3.58
N VAL A 12 12.45 -0.61 -3.70
CA VAL A 12 11.89 -1.97 -3.75
C VAL A 12 11.31 -2.40 -2.39
N SER A 13 11.99 -2.11 -1.29
CA SER A 13 11.46 -2.43 0.05
C SER A 13 10.16 -1.68 0.35
N MET A 14 10.08 -0.39 0.01
CA MET A 14 8.84 0.39 0.13
C MET A 14 7.74 -0.13 -0.80
N GLN A 15 8.07 -0.59 -2.01
CA GLN A 15 7.10 -1.24 -2.91
C GLN A 15 6.45 -2.47 -2.25
N ILE A 16 7.26 -3.33 -1.62
CA ILE A 16 6.79 -4.58 -1.00
C ILE A 16 5.88 -4.28 0.19
N VAL A 17 6.32 -3.38 1.08
CA VAL A 17 5.52 -2.95 2.24
C VAL A 17 4.20 -2.31 1.78
N SER A 18 4.26 -1.52 0.71
CA SER A 18 3.09 -0.84 0.15
C SER A 18 2.07 -1.83 -0.43
N VAL A 19 2.50 -2.88 -1.13
CA VAL A 19 1.61 -3.96 -1.62
C VAL A 19 0.99 -4.73 -0.46
N PHE A 20 1.81 -5.20 0.47
CA PHE A 20 1.34 -6.02 1.58
C PHE A 20 0.37 -5.23 2.47
N GLY A 21 0.68 -3.97 2.75
CA GLY A 21 -0.20 -3.07 3.49
C GLY A 21 -1.52 -2.85 2.75
N ALA A 22 -1.50 -2.52 1.46
CA ALA A 22 -2.72 -2.30 0.68
C ALA A 22 -3.64 -3.54 0.68
N ILE A 23 -3.09 -4.74 0.50
CA ILE A 23 -3.84 -5.99 0.51
C ILE A 23 -4.44 -6.25 1.89
N PHE A 24 -3.64 -6.14 2.94
CA PHE A 24 -4.10 -6.39 4.32
C PHE A 24 -5.22 -5.41 4.73
N LEU A 25 -5.05 -4.12 4.45
CA LEU A 25 -6.04 -3.08 4.75
C LEU A 25 -7.31 -3.22 3.90
N ALA A 26 -7.20 -3.65 2.64
CA ALA A 26 -8.36 -3.92 1.80
C ALA A 26 -9.18 -5.11 2.31
N LEU A 27 -8.51 -6.19 2.75
CA LEU A 27 -9.16 -7.33 3.38
C LEU A 27 -9.86 -6.91 4.67
N MET A 28 -9.15 -6.22 5.58
CA MET A 28 -9.75 -5.73 6.84
C MET A 28 -10.94 -4.80 6.58
N GLY A 29 -10.83 -3.86 5.63
CA GLY A 29 -11.95 -2.99 5.26
C GLY A 29 -13.18 -3.76 4.74
N PHE A 30 -12.96 -4.85 3.99
CA PHE A 30 -14.04 -5.72 3.54
C PHE A 30 -14.68 -6.51 4.69
N LEU A 31 -13.88 -7.08 5.59
CA LEU A 31 -14.37 -7.80 6.77
C LEU A 31 -15.20 -6.87 7.68
N PHE A 32 -14.69 -5.68 8.02
CA PHE A 32 -15.41 -4.71 8.85
C PHE A 32 -16.71 -4.19 8.19
N THR A 33 -16.73 -4.04 6.86
CA THR A 33 -17.93 -3.63 6.11
C THR A 33 -19.01 -4.73 6.10
N LYS A 34 -18.61 -6.00 6.06
CA LYS A 34 -19.53 -7.14 6.04
C LYS A 34 -20.10 -7.49 7.41
N LYS A 35 -19.70 -6.80 8.48
CA LYS A 35 -20.14 -7.07 9.86
C LYS A 35 -20.08 -8.57 10.20
N VAL A 36 -18.95 -9.20 9.92
CA VAL A 36 -18.76 -10.62 10.28
C VAL A 36 -18.77 -10.70 11.81
N SER A 37 -19.67 -11.51 12.38
CA SER A 37 -19.88 -11.60 13.82
C SER A 37 -18.60 -11.89 14.61
N GLU A 38 -17.62 -12.60 14.02
CA GLU A 38 -16.32 -12.88 14.66
C GLU A 38 -15.48 -11.64 15.02
N PHE A 39 -15.75 -10.47 14.42
CA PHE A 39 -15.05 -9.20 14.69
C PHE A 39 -15.94 -8.13 15.33
N THR A 40 -17.19 -8.47 15.67
CA THR A 40 -18.19 -7.50 16.15
C THR A 40 -18.96 -7.97 17.39
N GLU A 41 -18.70 -9.17 17.89
CA GLU A 41 -19.46 -9.81 18.97
C GLU A 41 -18.68 -9.87 20.31
N SER A 42 -17.44 -9.40 20.34
CA SER A 42 -16.58 -9.31 21.52
C SER A 42 -16.77 -7.98 22.27
N ILE A 43 -16.64 -8.03 23.59
CA ILE A 43 -16.80 -6.92 24.53
C ILE A 43 -15.76 -5.79 24.35
N HIS A 44 -14.76 -6.00 23.50
CA HIS A 44 -13.72 -5.03 23.15
C HIS A 44 -13.77 -4.59 21.69
N ASP A 45 -14.81 -5.00 20.96
CA ASP A 45 -14.96 -4.61 19.57
C ASP A 45 -15.36 -3.13 19.45
N PRO A 46 -14.94 -2.46 18.36
CA PRO A 46 -15.25 -1.05 18.17
C PRO A 46 -16.76 -0.82 18.08
N ASP A 47 -17.27 0.18 18.81
CA ASP A 47 -18.69 0.57 18.82
C ASP A 47 -19.24 0.83 17.40
N ASP A 48 -18.39 1.29 16.48
CA ASP A 48 -18.71 1.55 15.07
C ASP A 48 -17.78 0.80 14.09
N PRO A 49 -18.05 -0.48 13.76
CA PRO A 49 -17.23 -1.28 12.85
C PRO A 49 -17.20 -0.70 11.42
N ILE A 50 -18.26 0.02 11.03
CA ILE A 50 -18.35 0.70 9.73
C ILE A 50 -17.34 1.86 9.65
N ALA A 51 -17.13 2.60 10.75
CA ALA A 51 -16.17 3.70 10.79
C ALA A 51 -14.74 3.18 10.66
N VAL A 52 -14.43 2.07 11.34
CA VAL A 52 -13.12 1.39 11.22
C VAL A 52 -12.90 0.85 9.82
N GLY A 53 -13.91 0.21 9.21
CA GLY A 53 -13.83 -0.25 7.83
C GLY A 53 -13.54 0.87 6.82
N ARG A 54 -14.19 2.04 7.00
CA ARG A 54 -13.91 3.25 6.19
C ARG A 54 -12.50 3.78 6.40
N ALA A 55 -11.99 3.79 7.63
CA ALA A 55 -10.63 4.18 7.93
C ALA A 55 -9.62 3.24 7.24
N CYS A 56 -9.80 1.92 7.33
CA CYS A 56 -8.98 0.93 6.62
C CYS A 56 -9.01 1.15 5.10
N TYR A 57 -10.17 1.44 4.52
CA TYR A 57 -10.30 1.71 3.09
C TYR A 57 -9.54 2.99 2.68
N SER A 58 -9.63 4.04 3.48
CA SER A 58 -8.87 5.28 3.25
C SER A 58 -7.36 5.07 3.32
N ALA A 59 -6.90 4.25 4.27
CA ALA A 59 -5.49 3.86 4.39
C ALA A 59 -5.04 2.98 3.22
N ALA A 60 -5.88 2.04 2.75
CA ALA A 60 -5.58 1.24 1.56
C ALA A 60 -5.36 2.11 0.31
N ILE A 61 -6.13 3.19 0.14
CA ILE A 61 -5.96 4.16 -0.95
C ILE A 61 -4.60 4.86 -0.85
N ILE A 62 -4.20 5.31 0.35
CA ILE A 62 -2.90 5.97 0.55
C ILE A 62 -1.75 5.01 0.19
N TYR A 63 -1.84 3.75 0.64
CA TYR A 63 -0.87 2.72 0.29
C TYR A 63 -0.84 2.46 -1.23
N ALA A 64 -1.98 2.47 -1.92
CA ALA A 64 -2.03 2.34 -3.38
C ALA A 64 -1.36 3.51 -4.12
N VAL A 65 -1.50 4.74 -3.62
CA VAL A 65 -0.81 5.92 -4.19
C VAL A 65 0.70 5.81 -3.98
N MET A 66 1.14 5.39 -2.79
CA MET A 66 2.56 5.15 -2.51
C MET A 66 3.15 4.04 -3.40
N PHE A 67 2.38 2.99 -3.67
CA PHE A 67 2.75 1.91 -4.59
C PHE A 67 3.01 2.46 -5.99
N LEU A 68 2.10 3.28 -6.52
CA LEU A 68 2.24 3.89 -7.85
C LEU A 68 3.49 4.79 -7.93
N PHE A 69 3.74 5.59 -6.90
CA PHE A 69 4.91 6.46 -6.84
C PHE A 69 6.22 5.67 -6.82
N CYS A 70 6.33 4.64 -5.98
CA CYS A 70 7.53 3.79 -5.93
C CYS A 70 7.71 2.98 -7.23
N SER A 71 6.62 2.55 -7.87
CA SER A 71 6.67 1.83 -9.16
C SER A 71 7.24 2.72 -10.26
N CYS A 72 6.85 4.00 -10.29
CA CYS A 72 7.39 4.97 -11.23
C CYS A 72 8.90 5.16 -11.04
N GLN A 73 9.38 5.22 -9.79
CA GLN A 73 10.81 5.32 -9.49
C GLN A 73 11.58 4.09 -9.97
N VAL A 74 11.09 2.88 -9.69
CA VAL A 74 11.74 1.63 -10.15
C VAL A 74 11.77 1.56 -11.68
N TYR A 75 10.68 1.94 -12.35
CA TYR A 75 10.60 1.95 -13.81
C TYR A 75 11.58 2.94 -14.44
N ALA A 76 11.63 4.18 -13.93
CA ALA A 76 12.56 5.20 -14.40
C ALA A 76 14.02 4.76 -14.21
N ASN A 77 14.33 4.16 -13.06
CA ASN A 77 15.69 3.69 -12.76
C ASN A 77 16.11 2.52 -13.67
N LYS A 78 15.20 1.57 -13.93
CA LYS A 78 15.42 0.50 -14.93
C LYS A 78 15.64 1.06 -16.33
N ARG A 79 14.90 2.11 -16.72
CA ARG A 79 15.07 2.77 -18.03
C ARG A 79 16.42 3.47 -18.14
N GLN A 80 16.88 4.14 -17.09
CA GLN A 80 18.21 4.75 -17.06
C GLN A 80 19.32 3.70 -17.14
N ALA A 81 19.24 2.62 -16.36
CA ALA A 81 20.21 1.52 -16.42
C ALA A 81 20.32 0.92 -17.84
N ARG A 82 19.20 0.77 -18.55
CA ARG A 82 19.19 0.30 -19.95
C ARG A 82 19.89 1.26 -20.90
N ASN A 83 19.70 2.57 -20.75
CA ASN A 83 20.34 3.57 -21.62
C ASN A 83 21.86 3.69 -21.36
N GLN A 84 22.32 3.35 -20.15
CA GLN A 84 23.76 3.34 -19.80
C GLN A 84 24.49 2.13 -20.43
N LEU A 85 23.78 1.02 -20.64
CA LEU A 85 24.31 -0.21 -21.27
C LEU A 85 24.36 -0.15 -22.81
N SER A 86 23.78 0.87 -23.44
CA SER A 86 23.77 1.04 -24.90
C SER A 86 24.85 2.01 -25.42
N LEU A 87 25.88 2.27 -24.62
CA LEU A 87 27.08 3.06 -24.94
C LEU A 87 28.32 2.18 -24.75
#